data_AF-A0A2E0Z969-F1
#
_entry.id   AF-A0A2E0Z969-F1
#
_cell.length_a   1.000
_cell.length_b   1.000
_cell.length_c   1.000
_cell.angle_alpha   90.00
_cell.angle_beta   90.00
_cell.angle_gamma   90.00
#
_symmetry.space_group_name_H-M   'P 1'
#
loop_
_entity.id
_entity.type
_entity.pdbx_description
1 polymer ?
#
loop_
_entity_poly.entity_id
_entity_poly.type
_entity_poly.pdbx_seq_one_letter_code
_entity_poly.pdbx_strand_id
1 'polypeptide(L)'
;MRSLILTTATRYLLPLMLLFSVFILLRGHHHPGGGFIGGLVASAAFALYGFAYGMPEARRVLLVDPLRLIGIGLLTAVSSGLLAPIVTQQPFLAPIWGENSYPALGKLGTPLMFDIGVYLTVIGVTLLIILTLAEEDIGPEEDVH
;
A
#
# COMPACT_ATOMS: atom_id res chain seq x y z
N MET A 1 3.64 -22.64 17.90
CA MET A 1 2.23 -23.06 18.02
C MET A 1 1.34 -22.02 17.37
N ARG A 2 0.46 -22.38 16.42
CA ARG A 2 -0.45 -21.43 15.78
C ARG A 2 -1.66 -21.19 16.69
N SER A 3 -1.90 -19.94 17.08
CA SER A 3 -3.06 -19.59 17.90
C SER A 3 -4.33 -19.63 17.05
N LEU A 4 -5.27 -20.50 17.41
CA LEU A 4 -6.54 -20.65 16.70
C LEU A 4 -7.37 -19.35 16.72
N ILE A 5 -7.26 -18.58 17.81
CA ILE A 5 -7.87 -17.26 17.94
C ILE A 5 -7.27 -16.28 16.93
N LEU A 6 -5.93 -16.20 16.86
CA LEU A 6 -5.23 -15.28 15.95
C LEU A 6 -5.54 -15.61 14.49
N THR A 7 -5.40 -16.89 14.10
CA THR A 7 -5.66 -17.35 12.73
C THR A 7 -7.10 -17.06 12.30
N THR A 8 -8.07 -17.30 13.19
CA THR A 8 -9.50 -17.04 12.93
C THR A 8 -9.77 -15.54 12.82
N ALA A 9 -9.27 -14.72 13.76
CA ALA A 9 -9.44 -13.27 13.73
C ALA A 9 -8.83 -12.65 12.47
N THR A 10 -7.60 -13.02 12.12
CA THR A 10 -6.88 -12.51 10.95
C THR A 10 -7.62 -12.79 9.64
N ARG A 11 -8.34 -13.92 9.53
CA ARG A 11 -9.15 -14.24 8.34
C ARG A 11 -10.23 -13.19 8.06
N TYR A 12 -10.81 -12.59 9.10
CA TYR A 12 -11.80 -11.53 8.98
C TYR A 12 -11.16 -10.13 8.96
N LEU A 13 -10.10 -9.93 9.74
CA LEU A 13 -9.42 -8.64 9.83
C LEU A 13 -8.68 -8.26 8.56
N LEU A 14 -8.06 -9.21 7.85
CA LEU A 14 -7.33 -8.92 6.60
C LEU A 14 -8.21 -8.19 5.57
N PRO A 15 -9.35 -8.73 5.10
CA PRO A 15 -10.18 -8.03 4.11
C PRO A 15 -10.76 -6.73 4.67
N LEU A 16 -11.08 -6.67 5.97
CA LEU A 16 -11.59 -5.46 6.60
C LEU A 16 -10.55 -4.34 6.63
N MET A 17 -9.31 -4.64 7.00
CA MET A 17 -8.20 -3.69 7.03
C MET A 17 -7.83 -3.22 5.62
N LEU A 18 -7.85 -4.11 4.63
CA LEU A 18 -7.62 -3.73 3.22
C LEU A 18 -8.74 -2.82 2.69
N LEU A 19 -10.00 -3.11 3.03
CA LEU A 19 -11.12 -2.24 2.69
C LEU A 19 -10.98 -0.86 3.35
N PHE A 20 -10.63 -0.84 4.63
CA PHE A 20 -10.43 0.40 5.38
C PHE A 20 -9.23 1.21 4.86
N SER A 21 -8.17 0.53 4.47
CA SER A 21 -7.00 1.11 3.81
C SER A 21 -7.37 1.85 2.52
N VAL A 22 -8.16 1.21 1.65
CA VAL A 22 -8.68 1.83 0.42
C VAL A 22 -9.61 2.99 0.74
N PHE A 23 -10.45 2.87 1.77
CA PHE A 23 -11.31 3.96 2.21
C PHE A 23 -10.50 5.20 2.66
N ILE A 24 -9.41 5.02 3.41
CA ILE A 24 -8.53 6.13 3.83
C ILE A 24 -7.84 6.78 2.64
N LEU A 25 -7.35 5.97 1.69
CA LEU A 25 -6.76 6.46 0.44
C LEU A 25 -7.75 7.35 -0.30
N LEU A 26 -8.98 6.86 -0.50
CA LEU A 26 -10.02 7.60 -1.21
C LEU A 26 -10.48 8.84 -0.46
N ARG A 27 -10.38 8.89 0.87
CA ARG A 27 -10.82 10.04 1.68
C ARG A 27 -9.76 11.16 1.79
N GLY A 28 -8.50 10.86 1.50
CA GLY A 28 -7.35 11.75 1.74
C GLY A 28 -7.38 13.11 1.03
N HIS A 29 -8.13 13.22 -0.08
CA HIS A 29 -8.21 14.45 -0.88
C HIS A 29 -9.09 15.55 -0.24
N HIS A 30 -9.86 15.23 0.82
CA HIS A 30 -10.78 16.18 1.50
C HIS A 30 -10.65 16.20 3.03
N HIS A 31 -9.98 15.23 3.64
CA HIS A 31 -9.84 15.07 5.08
C HIS A 31 -8.46 14.45 5.42
N PRO A 32 -7.98 14.53 6.69
CA PRO A 32 -6.76 13.83 7.10
C PRO A 32 -6.82 12.34 6.73
N GLY A 33 -5.81 11.87 5.99
CA GLY A 33 -5.78 10.56 5.34
C GLY A 33 -4.76 10.53 4.19
N GLY A 34 -5.03 9.75 3.15
CA GLY A 34 -4.24 9.74 1.91
C GLY A 34 -3.41 8.48 1.68
N GLY A 35 -2.54 8.53 0.68
CA GLY A 35 -1.79 7.37 0.21
C GLY A 35 -0.87 6.76 1.26
N PHE A 36 -0.25 7.60 2.09
CA PHE A 36 0.71 7.14 3.09
C PHE A 36 0.07 6.29 4.19
N ILE A 37 -0.94 6.84 4.89
CA ILE A 37 -1.61 6.14 5.99
C ILE A 37 -2.35 4.90 5.47
N GLY A 38 -3.02 5.00 4.31
CA GLY A 38 -3.62 3.84 3.66
C GLY A 38 -2.57 2.74 3.42
N GLY A 39 -1.44 3.09 2.82
CA GLY A 39 -0.39 2.10 2.54
C GLY A 39 0.15 1.40 3.78
N LEU A 40 0.28 2.12 4.90
CA LEU A 40 0.66 1.53 6.19
C LEU A 40 -0.40 0.58 6.75
N VAL A 41 -1.69 0.92 6.64
CA VAL A 41 -2.79 0.04 7.09
C VAL A 41 -2.83 -1.24 6.25
N ALA A 42 -2.68 -1.13 4.92
CA ALA A 42 -2.57 -2.30 4.05
C ALA A 42 -1.36 -3.17 4.43
N SER A 43 -0.19 -2.56 4.64
CA SER A 43 1.02 -3.28 5.04
C SER A 43 0.85 -3.99 6.38
N ALA A 44 0.20 -3.34 7.35
CA ALA A 44 -0.12 -3.93 8.64
C ALA A 44 -1.07 -5.13 8.52
N ALA A 45 -2.01 -5.10 7.57
CA ALA A 45 -2.90 -6.24 7.30
C ALA A 45 -2.10 -7.47 6.83
N PHE A 46 -1.15 -7.28 5.91
CA PHE A 46 -0.27 -8.35 5.45
C PHE A 46 0.72 -8.81 6.53
N ALA A 47 1.22 -7.91 7.37
CA ALA A 47 2.06 -8.26 8.51
C ALA A 47 1.30 -9.15 9.50
N LEU A 48 0.06 -8.78 9.85
CA LEU A 48 -0.84 -9.56 10.69
C LEU A 48 -1.11 -10.95 10.08
N TYR A 49 -1.25 -11.03 8.76
CA TYR A 49 -1.36 -12.30 8.04
C TYR A 49 -0.09 -13.15 8.17
N GLY A 50 1.08 -12.55 8.01
CA GLY A 50 2.38 -13.20 8.22
C GLY A 50 2.52 -13.77 9.63
N PHE A 51 2.14 -13.02 10.67
CA PHE A 51 2.17 -13.54 12.04
C PHE A 51 1.18 -14.68 12.30
N ALA A 52 0.04 -14.68 11.61
CA ALA A 52 -1.00 -15.69 11.81
C ALA A 52 -0.77 -16.99 11.01
N TYR A 53 -0.19 -16.90 9.81
CA TYR A 53 -0.07 -18.01 8.86
C TYR A 53 1.37 -18.37 8.48
N GLY A 54 2.35 -17.54 8.86
CA GLY A 54 3.76 -17.64 8.51
C GLY A 54 4.15 -16.68 7.38
N MET A 55 5.39 -16.18 7.41
CA MET A 55 5.88 -15.23 6.41
C MET A 55 5.94 -15.78 4.98
N PRO A 56 6.30 -17.06 4.74
CA PRO A 56 6.24 -17.65 3.40
C PRO A 56 4.83 -17.63 2.81
N GLU A 57 3.79 -17.85 3.64
CA GLU A 57 2.40 -17.79 3.21
C GLU A 57 1.95 -16.35 2.93
N ALA A 58 2.41 -15.38 3.73
CA ALA A 58 2.16 -13.96 3.43
C ALA A 58 2.77 -13.55 2.08
N ARG A 59 3.98 -14.04 1.77
CA ARG A 59 4.63 -13.80 0.47
C ARG A 59 3.86 -14.43 -0.69
N ARG A 60 3.24 -15.60 -0.50
CA ARG A 60 2.38 -16.25 -1.51
C ARG A 60 1.07 -15.51 -1.78
N VAL A 61 0.50 -14.89 -0.75
CA VAL A 61 -0.75 -14.11 -0.89
C VAL A 61 -0.50 -12.76 -1.56
N LEU A 62 0.73 -12.23 -1.50
CA LEU A 62 1.12 -11.05 -2.28
C LEU A 62 1.19 -11.38 -3.77
N LEU A 63 0.23 -10.87 -4.53
CA LEU A 63 0.14 -11.06 -5.98
C LEU A 63 1.25 -10.36 -6.77
N VAL A 64 1.85 -9.33 -6.17
CA VAL A 64 2.86 -8.48 -6.81
C VAL A 64 4.07 -8.39 -5.89
N ASP A 65 5.25 -8.53 -6.49
CA ASP A 65 6.52 -8.36 -5.80
C ASP A 65 6.65 -6.95 -5.18
N PRO A 66 7.08 -6.82 -3.91
CA PRO A 66 7.19 -5.52 -3.25
C PRO A 66 8.05 -4.51 -4.01
N LEU A 67 9.14 -4.94 -4.64
CA LEU A 67 10.01 -4.05 -5.42
C LEU A 67 9.31 -3.53 -6.68
N ARG A 68 8.48 -4.36 -7.31
CA ARG A 68 7.63 -3.91 -8.44
C ARG A 68 6.58 -2.91 -7.99
N LEU A 69 5.98 -3.09 -6.81
CA LEU A 69 5.04 -2.11 -6.24
C LEU A 69 5.70 -0.76 -6.02
N ILE A 70 6.94 -0.74 -5.53
CA ILE A 70 7.73 0.50 -5.39
C ILE A 70 7.91 1.17 -6.76
N GLY A 71 8.38 0.43 -7.77
CA GLY A 71 8.61 0.98 -9.11
C GLY A 71 7.32 1.54 -9.74
N ILE A 72 6.22 0.78 -9.69
CA ILE A 72 4.92 1.22 -10.23
C ILE A 72 4.40 2.44 -9.46
N GLY A 73 4.54 2.45 -8.13
CA GLY A 73 4.10 3.55 -7.29
C GLY A 73 4.83 4.85 -7.60
N LEU A 74 6.17 4.79 -7.67
CA LEU A 74 7.01 5.94 -8.01
C LEU A 74 6.71 6.47 -9.42
N LEU A 75 6.60 5.57 -10.41
CA LEU A 75 6.23 5.95 -11.77
C LEU A 75 4.86 6.64 -11.79
N THR A 76 3.87 6.09 -11.09
CA THR A 76 2.52 6.67 -11.00
C THR A 76 2.53 8.07 -10.38
N ALA A 77 3.28 8.26 -9.28
CA ALA A 77 3.39 9.55 -8.59
C ALA A 77 4.12 10.62 -9.43
N VAL A 78 5.16 10.24 -10.16
CA VAL A 78 5.86 11.17 -11.07
C VAL A 78 4.96 11.51 -12.26
N SER A 79 4.33 10.50 -12.88
CA SER A 79 3.42 10.71 -14.00
C SER A 79 2.25 11.62 -13.63
N SER A 80 1.70 11.53 -12.42
CA SER A 80 0.62 12.44 -11.98
C SER A 80 1.06 13.90 -11.92
N GLY A 81 2.31 14.16 -11.52
CA GLY A 81 2.86 15.52 -11.46
C GLY A 81 3.20 16.12 -12.82
N LEU A 82 3.53 15.27 -13.80
CA LEU A 82 3.86 15.69 -15.17
C LEU A 82 2.63 16.15 -15.97
N LEU A 83 1.41 15.75 -15.56
CA LEU A 83 0.19 16.14 -16.27
C LEU A 83 -0.06 17.66 -16.24
N ALA A 84 0.27 18.33 -15.14
CA ALA A 84 0.08 19.78 -14.98
C ALA A 84 0.81 20.63 -16.04
N PRO A 85 2.15 20.51 -16.21
CA PRO A 85 2.88 21.28 -17.20
C PRO A 85 2.47 20.92 -18.64
N ILE A 86 2.17 19.65 -18.91
CA ILE A 86 1.83 19.17 -20.27
C ILE A 86 0.45 19.69 -20.71
N VAL A 87 -0.56 19.58 -19.84
CA VAL A 87 -1.96 19.83 -20.22
C VAL A 87 -2.38 21.28 -19.96
N THR A 88 -1.85 21.90 -18.90
CA THR A 88 -2.37 23.19 -18.39
C THR A 88 -1.33 24.30 -18.32
N GLN A 89 -0.08 24.04 -18.73
CA GLN A 89 1.05 24.99 -18.62
C GLN A 89 1.31 25.47 -17.17
N GLN A 90 0.87 24.69 -16.18
CA GLN A 90 1.08 24.96 -14.77
C GLN A 90 2.37 24.31 -14.25
N PRO A 91 2.92 24.75 -13.11
CA PRO A 91 4.09 24.11 -12.51
C PRO A 91 3.89 22.60 -12.26
N PHE A 92 5.00 21.85 -12.22
CA PHE A 92 5.00 20.43 -11.84
C PHE A 92 4.28 20.25 -10.48
N LEU A 93 3.47 19.18 -10.38
CA LEU A 93 2.60 18.87 -9.22
C LEU A 93 1.48 19.89 -8.93
N ALA A 94 1.21 20.86 -9.82
CA ALA A 94 0.01 21.67 -9.66
C ALA A 94 -1.26 20.78 -9.75
N PRO A 95 -2.23 20.93 -8.83
CA PRO A 95 -3.39 20.07 -8.77
C PRO A 95 -4.36 20.37 -9.92
N ILE A 96 -4.64 19.36 -10.75
CA ILE A 96 -5.69 19.42 -11.77
C ILE A 96 -6.90 18.65 -11.24
N TRP A 97 -8.05 19.31 -11.17
CA TRP A 97 -9.31 18.71 -10.72
C TRP A 97 -10.23 18.46 -11.89
N GLY A 98 -10.88 17.30 -11.91
CA GLY A 98 -11.96 17.01 -12.85
C GLY A 98 -13.19 17.85 -12.57
N GLU A 99 -13.99 18.05 -13.61
CA GLU A 99 -15.24 18.82 -13.52
C GLU A 99 -16.36 18.05 -12.80
N ASN A 100 -16.35 16.72 -12.92
CA ASN A 100 -17.35 15.85 -12.32
C ASN A 100 -17.07 15.64 -10.82
N SER A 101 -18.10 15.86 -10.01
CA SER A 101 -18.11 15.50 -8.60
C SER A 101 -18.91 14.21 -8.41
N TYR A 102 -18.33 13.24 -7.68
CA TYR A 102 -19.00 12.00 -7.36
C TYR A 102 -19.60 12.03 -5.95
N PRO A 103 -20.79 11.43 -5.73
CA PRO A 103 -21.34 11.28 -4.39
C PRO A 103 -20.33 10.54 -3.48
N ALA A 104 -20.05 11.08 -2.29
CA ALA A 104 -19.07 10.60 -1.30
C ALA A 104 -17.58 10.69 -1.66
N LEU A 105 -17.20 10.67 -2.95
CA LEU A 105 -15.80 10.71 -3.41
C LEU A 105 -15.33 12.08 -3.90
N GLY A 106 -16.20 13.08 -3.97
CA GLY A 106 -15.80 14.44 -4.32
C GLY A 106 -15.24 14.59 -5.74
N LYS A 107 -14.39 15.59 -5.94
CA LYS A 107 -13.73 15.83 -7.25
C LYS A 107 -12.48 14.96 -7.35
N LEU A 108 -12.45 14.11 -8.37
CA LEU A 108 -11.25 13.34 -8.69
C LEU A 108 -10.26 14.21 -9.45
N GLY A 109 -8.98 14.08 -9.16
CA GLY A 109 -7.93 14.88 -9.78
C GLY A 109 -6.57 14.23 -9.72
N THR A 110 -5.56 14.90 -10.28
CA THR A 110 -4.16 14.47 -10.20
C THR A 110 -3.64 14.26 -8.77
N PRO A 111 -4.15 14.94 -7.71
CA PRO A 111 -3.77 14.61 -6.34
C PRO A 111 -4.13 13.17 -5.91
N LEU A 112 -5.28 12.64 -6.35
CA LEU A 112 -5.64 11.25 -6.05
C LEU A 112 -4.71 10.27 -6.76
N MET A 113 -4.34 10.55 -8.00
CA MET A 113 -3.37 9.73 -8.74
C MET A 113 -2.00 9.74 -8.06
N PHE A 114 -1.57 10.90 -7.55
CA PHE A 114 -0.36 11.02 -6.74
C PHE A 114 -0.45 10.16 -5.45
N ASP A 115 -1.56 10.26 -4.72
CA ASP A 115 -1.82 9.46 -3.52
C ASP A 115 -1.82 7.95 -3.80
N ILE A 116 -2.36 7.51 -4.95
CA ILE A 116 -2.28 6.10 -5.39
C ILE A 116 -0.81 5.70 -5.58
N GLY A 117 0.01 6.55 -6.20
CA GLY A 117 1.44 6.30 -6.36
C GLY A 117 2.16 6.16 -5.01
N VAL A 118 1.89 7.07 -4.07
CA VAL A 118 2.42 7.01 -2.70
C VAL A 118 1.95 5.74 -1.98
N TYR A 119 0.68 5.39 -2.10
CA TYR A 119 0.08 4.19 -1.51
C TYR A 119 0.79 2.91 -1.92
N LEU A 120 0.99 2.72 -3.22
CA LEU A 120 1.70 1.55 -3.76
C LEU A 120 3.16 1.51 -3.30
N THR A 121 3.82 2.68 -3.29
CA THR A 121 5.22 2.80 -2.84
C THR A 121 5.35 2.42 -1.37
N VAL A 122 4.48 2.94 -0.49
CA VAL A 122 4.50 2.65 0.94
C VAL A 122 4.24 1.17 1.22
N ILE A 123 3.28 0.55 0.51
CA ILE A 123 3.05 -0.89 0.61
C ILE A 123 4.30 -1.66 0.22
N GLY A 124 4.88 -1.35 -0.94
CA GLY A 124 6.06 -2.04 -1.44
C GLY A 124 7.26 -1.91 -0.49
N VAL A 125 7.59 -0.71 -0.04
CA VAL A 125 8.71 -0.48 0.90
C VAL A 125 8.48 -1.20 2.23
N THR A 126 7.29 -1.06 2.81
CA THR A 126 7.01 -1.60 4.14
C THR A 126 7.02 -3.13 4.13
N LEU A 127 6.42 -3.75 3.11
CA LEU A 127 6.42 -5.20 2.97
C LEU A 127 7.81 -5.74 2.64
N LEU A 128 8.59 -5.03 1.81
CA LEU A 128 9.97 -5.40 1.53
C LEU A 128 10.77 -5.46 2.84
N ILE A 129 10.69 -4.42 3.67
CA ILE A 129 11.37 -4.38 4.97
C ILE A 129 10.93 -5.55 5.86
N ILE A 130 9.61 -5.76 6.02
CA ILE A 130 9.09 -6.84 6.89
C ILE A 130 9.53 -8.22 6.40
N LEU A 131 9.45 -8.47 5.09
CA LEU A 131 9.82 -9.76 4.49
C LEU A 131 11.32 -10.03 4.65
N THR A 132 12.17 -9.03 4.36
CA THR A 132 13.62 -9.18 4.49
C THR A 132 14.03 -9.44 5.93
N LEU A 133 13.50 -8.69 6.89
CA LEU A 133 13.81 -8.91 8.31
C LEU A 133 13.32 -10.27 8.82
N ALA A 134 12.16 -10.73 8.34
CA ALA A 134 11.64 -12.04 8.69
C ALA A 134 12.42 -13.21 8.06
N GLU A 135 13.11 -12.98 6.94
CA GLU A 135 14.01 -13.95 6.30
C GLU A 135 15.38 -14.01 7.02
N GLU A 136 15.90 -12.87 7.53
CA GLU A 136 17.16 -12.83 8.28
C GLU A 136 17.12 -13.57 9.63
N ASP A 137 15.95 -13.60 10.28
CA ASP A 137 15.74 -14.33 11.55
C ASP A 137 15.77 -15.87 11.36
N ILE A 138 15.72 -16.33 10.11
CA ILE A 138 15.90 -17.73 9.70
C ILE A 138 17.33 -17.90 9.16
N GLY A 139 18.34 -17.62 10.00
CA GLY A 139 19.73 -17.90 9.66
C GLY A 139 19.96 -19.38 9.35
N PRO A 140 20.96 -19.73 8.51
CA PRO A 140 21.22 -21.12 8.13
C PRO A 140 21.45 -21.95 9.40
N GLU A 141 20.67 -23.02 9.58
CA GLU A 141 21.02 -24.08 10.53
C GLU A 141 22.47 -24.47 10.26
N GLU A 142 23.28 -24.48 11.31
CA GLU A 142 24.65 -24.94 11.31
C GLU A 142 24.76 -26.21 10.46
N ASP A 143 25.51 -26.15 9.36
CA ASP A 143 26.18 -27.32 8.80
C ASP A 143 27.19 -27.79 9.85
N VAL A 144 26.70 -28.54 10.84
CA VAL A 144 27.52 -29.31 11.77
C VAL A 144 28.03 -30.52 10.99
N HIS A 145 29.20 -30.36 10.40
CA HIS A 145 30.10 -31.45 10.06
C HIS A 145 31.19 -31.59 11.12
#